data_AF-A0A4U2CUK6-F1
#
_entry.id   AF-A0A4U2CUK6-F1
#
_cell.length_a   1.000
_cell.length_b   1.000
_cell.length_c   1.000
_cell.angle_alpha   90.00
_cell.angle_beta   90.00
_cell.angle_gamma   90.00
#
_symmetry.space_group_name_H-M   'P 1'
#
loop_
_entity.id
_entity.type
_entity.pdbx_description
1 polymer ?
#
loop_
_entity_poly.entity_id
_entity_poly.type
_entity_poly.pdbx_seq_one_letter_code
_entity_poly.pdbx_strand_id
1 'polypeptide(L)'
;MSRIVFTLATILAVSLVFSSDSKEAYVLIESATPGILGAILGGLTAGISIIFSVLLTSASAPNSVVELGRFKGFLSSLRKDIICLLLCLVASLLLPYLRVTGIPLLSYPVHELVPSRDMFYTAVELAVIAVSVAIIIEVFNVMFTLFSHFATLFDNKDS
;
A
#
# COMPACT_ATOMS: atom_id res chain seq x y z
N MET A 1 16.46 -4.19 -5.64
CA MET A 1 15.97 -5.57 -5.52
C MET A 1 16.30 -6.20 -4.17
N SER A 2 17.56 -6.38 -3.79
CA SER A 2 17.96 -7.09 -2.55
C SER A 2 17.35 -6.54 -1.25
N ARG A 3 17.30 -5.21 -1.07
CA ARG A 3 16.67 -4.60 0.12
C ARG A 3 15.17 -4.88 0.23
N ILE A 4 14.44 -4.79 -0.88
CA ILE A 4 12.99 -5.02 -0.93
C ILE A 4 12.67 -6.49 -0.60
N VAL A 5 13.45 -7.42 -1.15
CA VAL A 5 13.32 -8.85 -0.87
C VAL A 5 13.59 -9.14 0.61
N PHE A 6 14.60 -8.49 1.19
CA PHE A 6 14.91 -8.62 2.61
C PHE A 6 13.77 -8.08 3.49
N THR A 7 13.24 -6.89 3.18
CA THR A 7 12.10 -6.32 3.91
C THR A 7 10.85 -7.20 3.81
N LEU A 8 10.53 -7.73 2.61
CA LEU A 8 9.42 -8.66 2.43
C LEU A 8 9.62 -9.96 3.21
N ALA A 9 10.83 -10.52 3.19
CA ALA A 9 11.16 -11.72 3.96
C ALA A 9 11.03 -11.49 5.47
N THR A 10 11.46 -10.32 5.98
CA THR A 10 11.30 -9.99 7.40
C THR A 10 9.85 -9.78 7.78
N ILE A 11 9.05 -9.13 6.93
CA ILE A 11 7.61 -8.95 7.16
C ILE A 11 6.94 -10.32 7.21
N LEU A 12 7.23 -11.19 6.24
CA LEU A 12 6.65 -12.53 6.18
C LEU A 12 7.06 -13.39 7.37
N ALA A 13 8.33 -13.32 7.80
CA ALA A 13 8.80 -14.03 9.00
C ALA A 13 8.08 -13.57 10.28
N VAL A 14 7.90 -12.26 10.44
CA VAL A 14 7.14 -11.69 11.58
C VAL A 14 5.67 -12.11 11.51
N SER A 15 5.05 -12.03 10.33
CA SER A 15 3.67 -12.45 10.11
C SER A 15 3.44 -13.93 10.42
N LEU A 16 4.45 -14.78 10.22
CA LEU A 16 4.39 -16.22 10.52
C LEU A 16 4.49 -16.51 12.03
N VAL A 17 5.18 -15.66 12.78
CA VAL A 17 5.23 -15.73 14.26
C VAL A 17 3.89 -15.34 14.88
N PHE A 18 3.21 -14.34 14.29
CA PHE A 18 1.92 -13.83 14.77
C PHE A 18 0.71 -14.50 14.12
N SER A 19 0.90 -15.39 13.15
CA SER A 19 -0.21 -16.07 12.49
C SER A 19 -0.90 -17.03 13.47
N SER A 20 -2.20 -16.87 13.60
CA SER A 20 -3.06 -17.77 14.36
C SER A 20 -3.82 -18.71 13.42
N ASP A 21 -4.11 -19.92 13.90
CA ASP A 21 -5.03 -20.87 13.29
C ASP A 21 -6.49 -20.66 13.76
N SER A 22 -6.71 -19.74 14.71
CA SER A 22 -8.04 -19.46 15.24
C SER A 22 -8.95 -18.76 14.24
N LYS A 23 -10.14 -19.35 14.02
CA LYS A 23 -11.17 -18.85 13.10
C LYS A 23 -11.64 -17.45 13.39
N GLU A 24 -11.81 -17.13 14.67
CA GLU A 24 -12.25 -15.80 15.10
C GLU A 24 -11.21 -14.72 14.75
N ALA A 25 -9.92 -15.03 14.84
CA ALA A 25 -8.86 -14.08 14.54
C ALA A 25 -8.74 -13.79 13.05
N TYR A 26 -8.75 -14.81 12.18
CA TYR A 26 -8.62 -14.57 10.75
C TYR A 26 -9.89 -13.93 10.15
N VAL A 27 -11.09 -14.28 10.61
CA VAL A 27 -12.35 -13.66 10.12
C VAL A 27 -12.44 -12.17 10.49
N LEU A 28 -11.95 -11.78 11.67
CA LEU A 28 -11.89 -10.37 12.06
C LEU A 28 -10.99 -9.58 11.10
N ILE A 29 -9.85 -10.15 10.74
CA ILE A 29 -8.89 -9.53 9.83
C ILE A 29 -9.47 -9.44 8.40
N GLU A 30 -10.03 -10.54 7.89
CA GLU A 30 -10.63 -10.63 6.56
C GLU A 30 -11.77 -9.62 6.36
N SER A 31 -12.60 -9.41 7.39
CA SER A 31 -13.76 -8.52 7.31
C SER A 31 -13.40 -7.04 7.41
N ALA A 32 -12.36 -6.68 8.17
CA ALA A 32 -11.96 -5.29 8.37
C ALA A 32 -11.00 -4.77 7.29
N THR A 33 -10.09 -5.63 6.80
CA THR A 33 -8.95 -5.20 5.97
C THR A 33 -9.35 -4.53 4.65
N PRO A 34 -10.27 -5.10 3.83
CA PRO A 34 -10.64 -4.47 2.56
C PRO A 34 -11.31 -3.11 2.75
N GLY A 35 -12.12 -2.96 3.81
CA GLY A 35 -12.79 -1.69 4.13
C GLY A 35 -11.80 -0.59 4.49
N ILE A 36 -10.82 -0.89 5.34
CA ILE A 36 -9.77 0.06 5.74
C ILE A 36 -8.91 0.44 4.52
N LEU A 37 -8.43 -0.54 3.77
CA LEU A 37 -7.59 -0.29 2.58
C LEU A 37 -8.34 0.51 1.52
N GLY A 38 -9.62 0.19 1.28
CA GLY A 38 -10.47 0.92 0.33
C GLY A 38 -10.69 2.37 0.74
N ALA A 39 -10.97 2.64 2.02
CA ALA A 39 -11.13 4.00 2.54
C ALA A 39 -9.86 4.84 2.35
N ILE A 40 -8.68 4.25 2.64
CA ILE A 40 -7.40 4.93 2.51
C ILE A 40 -7.07 5.21 1.04
N LEU A 41 -7.29 4.25 0.13
CA LEU A 41 -7.15 4.44 -1.32
C LEU A 41 -8.05 5.57 -1.85
N GLY A 42 -9.30 5.64 -1.37
CA GLY A 42 -10.24 6.71 -1.70
C GLY A 42 -9.73 8.08 -1.24
N GLY A 43 -9.31 8.19 0.02
CA GLY A 43 -8.73 9.43 0.58
C GLY A 43 -7.48 9.88 -0.18
N LEU A 44 -6.63 8.94 -0.56
CA LEU A 44 -5.43 9.21 -1.35
C LEU A 44 -5.74 9.74 -2.74
N THR A 45 -6.67 9.11 -3.44
CA THR A 45 -7.09 9.52 -4.78
C THR A 45 -7.68 10.94 -4.75
N ALA A 46 -8.46 11.26 -3.72
CA ALA A 46 -8.99 12.61 -3.51
C ALA A 46 -7.87 13.64 -3.26
N GLY A 47 -6.94 13.35 -2.35
CA GLY A 47 -5.82 14.23 -2.04
C GLY A 47 -4.92 14.52 -3.25
N ILE A 48 -4.63 13.51 -4.06
CA ILE A 48 -3.83 13.65 -5.28
C ILE A 48 -4.54 14.50 -6.33
N SER A 49 -5.87 14.37 -6.45
CA SER A 49 -6.67 15.17 -7.38
C SER A 49 -6.61 16.67 -7.03
N ILE A 50 -6.64 17.00 -5.73
CA ILE A 50 -6.48 18.38 -5.25
C ILE A 50 -5.09 18.92 -5.62
N ILE A 51 -4.04 18.14 -5.36
CA ILE A 51 -2.66 18.53 -5.68
C ILE A 51 -2.49 18.77 -7.18
N PHE A 52 -3.01 17.88 -8.04
CA PHE A 52 -2.98 18.06 -9.49
C PHE A 52 -3.74 19.31 -9.95
N SER A 53 -4.87 19.62 -9.32
CA SER A 53 -5.65 20.82 -9.64
C SER A 53 -4.87 22.11 -9.34
N VAL A 54 -4.22 22.19 -8.18
CA VAL A 54 -3.36 23.33 -7.80
C VAL A 54 -2.15 23.44 -8.73
N LEU A 55 -1.54 22.31 -9.09
CA LEU A 55 -0.42 22.26 -10.03
C LEU A 55 -0.78 22.72 -11.42
N LEU A 56 -1.91 22.25 -11.96
CA LEU A 56 -2.38 22.64 -13.28
C LEU A 56 -2.64 24.16 -13.33
N THR A 57 -3.21 24.69 -12.26
CA THR A 57 -3.44 26.13 -12.09
C THR A 57 -2.11 26.90 -12.03
N SER A 58 -1.13 26.41 -11.26
CA SER A 58 0.17 27.07 -11.08
C SER A 58 1.05 27.01 -12.33
N ALA A 59 1.03 25.89 -13.05
CA ALA A 59 1.75 25.70 -14.31
C ALA A 59 1.17 26.53 -15.47
N SER A 60 -0.11 26.91 -15.39
CA SER A 60 -0.76 27.80 -16.34
C SER A 60 -0.41 29.28 -16.11
N ALA A 61 0.30 29.62 -15.02
CA ALA A 61 0.74 30.97 -14.75
C ALA A 61 2.00 31.33 -15.58
N PRO A 62 2.04 32.50 -16.23
CA PRO A 62 2.99 32.85 -17.30
C PRO A 62 4.47 33.05 -16.88
N ASN A 63 4.93 32.51 -15.75
CA ASN A 63 6.34 32.62 -15.32
C ASN A 63 6.79 31.47 -14.39
N SER A 64 6.12 30.32 -14.40
CA SER A 64 6.43 29.23 -13.48
C SER A 64 7.50 28.29 -14.06
N VAL A 65 8.76 28.48 -13.66
CA VAL A 65 9.83 27.49 -13.90
C VAL A 65 9.71 26.41 -12.83
N VAL A 66 8.65 25.59 -12.92
CA VAL A 66 8.50 24.43 -12.02
C VAL A 66 9.53 23.39 -12.45
N GLU A 67 10.43 22.96 -11.55
CA GLU A 67 11.38 21.86 -11.82
C GLU A 67 10.64 20.51 -11.98
N LEU A 68 10.00 20.34 -13.14
CA LEU A 68 9.17 19.19 -13.51
C LEU A 68 9.95 17.85 -13.49
N GLY A 69 11.28 17.89 -13.56
CA GLY A 69 12.13 16.69 -13.58
C GLY A 69 12.09 15.89 -12.27
N ARG A 70 12.35 16.53 -11.13
CA ARG A 70 12.25 15.89 -9.80
C ARG A 70 10.81 15.51 -9.47
N PHE A 71 9.87 16.37 -9.84
CA PHE A 71 8.44 16.14 -9.65
C PHE A 71 7.92 14.93 -10.45
N LYS A 72 8.38 14.74 -11.69
CA LYS A 72 8.00 13.57 -12.53
C LYS A 72 8.50 12.24 -11.94
N GLY A 73 9.72 12.22 -11.40
CA GLY A 73 10.26 11.04 -10.70
C GLY A 73 9.43 10.69 -9.48
N PHE A 74 9.07 11.69 -8.69
CA PHE A 74 8.21 11.57 -7.53
C PHE A 74 6.81 11.05 -7.88
N LEU A 75 6.17 11.64 -8.91
CA LEU A 75 4.85 11.22 -9.40
C LEU A 75 4.87 9.75 -9.83
N SER A 76 5.98 9.32 -10.44
CA SER A 76 6.17 7.94 -10.85
C SER A 76 6.30 6.99 -9.66
N SER A 77 6.90 7.40 -8.54
CA SER A 77 6.95 6.61 -7.32
C SER A 77 5.58 6.51 -6.67
N LEU A 78 4.89 7.64 -6.48
CA LEU A 78 3.54 7.70 -5.94
C LEU A 78 2.56 6.84 -6.76
N ARG A 79 2.65 6.86 -8.10
CA ARG A 79 1.84 5.99 -8.96
C ARG A 79 2.10 4.51 -8.69
N LYS A 80 3.35 4.11 -8.49
CA LYS A 80 3.70 2.70 -8.19
C LYS A 80 3.14 2.29 -6.83
N ASP A 81 3.23 3.16 -5.84
CA ASP A 81 2.72 2.91 -4.49
C ASP A 81 1.20 2.72 -4.49
N ILE A 82 0.46 3.55 -5.22
CA ILE A 82 -1.01 3.42 -5.37
C ILE A 82 -1.39 2.13 -6.09
N ILE A 83 -0.69 1.78 -7.17
CA ILE A 83 -0.93 0.52 -7.89
C ILE A 83 -0.64 -0.67 -6.97
N CYS A 84 0.42 -0.60 -6.17
CA CYS A 84 0.76 -1.64 -5.20
C CYS A 84 -0.32 -1.77 -4.11
N LEU A 85 -0.83 -0.66 -3.58
CA LEU A 85 -1.97 -0.67 -2.65
C LEU A 85 -3.23 -1.25 -3.27
N LEU A 86 -3.52 -0.94 -4.54
CA LEU A 86 -4.65 -1.50 -5.25
C LEU A 86 -4.51 -3.02 -5.44
N LEU A 87 -3.31 -3.50 -5.74
CA LEU A 87 -3.02 -4.93 -5.76
C LEU A 87 -3.16 -5.57 -4.37
N CYS A 88 -2.74 -4.88 -3.30
CA CYS A 88 -2.94 -5.36 -1.92
C CYS A 88 -4.43 -5.46 -1.57
N LEU A 89 -5.24 -4.48 -1.97
CA LEU A 89 -6.69 -4.51 -1.79
C LEU A 89 -7.34 -5.70 -2.51
N VAL A 90 -6.97 -5.94 -3.77
CA VAL A 90 -7.45 -7.10 -4.54
C VAL A 90 -6.98 -8.41 -3.89
N ALA A 91 -5.73 -8.47 -3.43
CA ALA A 91 -5.20 -9.63 -2.73
C ALA A 91 -5.95 -9.91 -1.42
N SER A 92 -6.27 -8.88 -0.62
CA SER A 92 -7.07 -9.02 0.60
C SER A 92 -8.48 -9.54 0.36
N LEU A 93 -9.04 -9.36 -0.84
CA LEU A 93 -10.33 -9.96 -1.23
C LEU A 93 -10.18 -11.38 -1.78
N LEU A 94 -9.08 -11.65 -2.50
CA LEU A 94 -8.86 -12.93 -3.17
C LEU A 94 -8.30 -14.01 -2.23
N LEU A 95 -7.45 -13.63 -1.26
CA LEU A 95 -6.88 -14.51 -0.24
C LEU A 95 -7.93 -15.26 0.59
N PRO A 96 -8.94 -14.60 1.21
CA PRO A 96 -10.00 -15.29 1.93
C PRO A 96 -10.79 -16.25 1.05
N TYR A 97 -11.06 -15.85 -0.20
CA TYR A 97 -11.72 -16.71 -1.18
C TYR A 97 -10.89 -17.96 -1.50
N LEU A 98 -9.59 -17.81 -1.72
CA LEU A 98 -8.64 -18.91 -1.97
C LEU A 98 -8.45 -19.80 -0.74
N ARG A 99 -8.54 -19.25 0.48
CA ARG A 99 -8.50 -20.02 1.73
C ARG A 99 -9.69 -21.00 1.79
N VAL A 100 -10.88 -20.56 1.41
CA VAL A 100 -12.10 -21.40 1.46
C VAL A 100 -12.19 -22.37 0.29
N THR A 101 -11.95 -21.90 -0.93
CA THR A 101 -12.10 -22.71 -2.15
C THR A 101 -10.92 -23.63 -2.42
N GLY A 102 -9.76 -23.33 -1.82
CA GLY A 102 -8.50 -23.97 -2.18
C GLY A 102 -8.05 -23.60 -3.59
N ILE A 103 -6.82 -23.99 -3.96
CA ILE A 103 -6.36 -23.89 -5.34
C ILE A 103 -6.83 -25.17 -6.05
N PRO A 104 -7.78 -25.11 -7.00
CA PRO A 104 -8.12 -26.26 -7.80
C PRO A 104 -6.84 -26.67 -8.55
N LEU A 105 -6.34 -27.89 -8.28
CA LEU A 105 -5.11 -28.51 -8.83
C LEU A 105 -3.83 -28.51 -7.96
N LEU A 106 -3.78 -27.87 -6.78
CA LEU A 106 -2.62 -27.97 -5.88
C LEU A 106 -3.01 -28.51 -4.50
N SER A 107 -2.62 -29.75 -4.20
CA SER A 107 -2.71 -30.30 -2.84
C SER A 107 -1.62 -29.68 -1.97
N TYR A 108 -2.00 -29.08 -0.86
CA TYR A 108 -1.05 -28.51 0.10
C TYR A 108 -0.17 -29.63 0.70
N PRO A 109 1.17 -29.47 0.71
CA PRO A 109 2.07 -30.51 1.23
C PRO A 109 1.86 -30.67 2.74
N VAL A 110 1.67 -31.92 3.17
CA VAL A 110 1.47 -32.28 4.58
C VAL A 110 2.81 -32.74 5.17
N HIS A 111 3.53 -31.82 5.80
CA HIS A 111 4.77 -32.11 6.53
C HIS A 111 4.77 -31.36 7.86
N GLU A 112 5.34 -31.96 8.93
CA GLU A 112 5.35 -31.38 10.29
C GLU A 112 6.02 -30.01 10.40
N LEU A 113 6.95 -29.67 9.48
CA LEU A 113 7.60 -28.36 9.43
C LEU A 113 6.83 -27.32 8.60
N VAL A 114 5.77 -27.72 7.89
CA VAL A 114 4.98 -26.82 7.04
C VAL A 114 3.79 -26.31 7.84
N PRO A 115 3.59 -24.98 7.97
CA PRO A 115 2.46 -24.44 8.71
C PRO A 115 1.15 -24.94 8.11
N SER A 116 0.10 -25.06 8.94
CA SER A 116 -1.22 -25.44 8.45
C SER A 116 -1.68 -24.47 7.36
N ARG A 117 -2.52 -24.96 6.43
CA ARG A 117 -3.03 -24.16 5.32
C ARG A 117 -3.59 -22.82 5.80
N ASP A 118 -4.38 -22.86 6.86
CA ASP A 118 -5.05 -21.67 7.38
C ASP A 118 -4.05 -20.69 8.01
N MET A 119 -3.05 -21.21 8.74
CA MET A 119 -1.95 -20.42 9.31
C MET A 119 -1.08 -19.77 8.23
N PHE A 120 -0.82 -20.47 7.10
CA PHE A 120 -0.13 -19.89 5.94
C PHE A 120 -0.91 -18.74 5.31
N TYR A 121 -2.21 -18.93 5.03
CA TYR A 121 -3.04 -17.84 4.52
C TYR A 121 -3.11 -16.67 5.51
N THR A 122 -3.10 -16.94 6.82
CA THR A 122 -3.14 -15.88 7.85
C THR A 122 -1.83 -15.10 7.86
N ALA A 123 -0.70 -15.79 7.74
CA ALA A 123 0.61 -15.15 7.62
C ALA A 123 0.70 -14.28 6.36
N VAL A 124 0.20 -14.75 5.21
CA VAL A 124 0.18 -13.98 3.97
C VAL A 124 -0.73 -12.76 4.08
N GLU A 125 -1.90 -12.92 4.69
CA GLU A 125 -2.84 -11.82 4.91
C GLU A 125 -2.28 -10.74 5.84
N LEU A 126 -1.64 -11.15 6.94
CA LEU A 126 -0.88 -10.24 7.82
C LEU A 126 0.27 -9.54 7.08
N ALA A 127 0.96 -10.24 6.18
CA ALA A 127 2.03 -9.65 5.38
C ALA A 127 1.47 -8.59 4.40
N VAL A 128 0.32 -8.86 3.77
CA VAL A 128 -0.37 -7.89 2.90
C VAL A 128 -0.77 -6.64 3.69
N ILE A 129 -1.27 -6.80 4.91
CA ILE A 129 -1.61 -5.68 5.79
C ILE A 129 -0.36 -4.87 6.15
N ALA A 130 0.72 -5.53 6.58
CA ALA A 130 1.96 -4.87 6.96
C ALA A 130 2.59 -4.10 5.77
N VAL A 131 2.61 -4.70 4.58
CA VAL A 131 3.06 -4.04 3.34
C VAL A 131 2.17 -2.85 3.02
N SER A 132 0.85 -2.99 3.14
CA SER A 132 -0.08 -1.90 2.89
C SER A 132 0.18 -0.73 3.83
N VAL A 133 0.36 -0.97 5.14
CA VAL A 133 0.68 0.07 6.13
C VAL A 133 1.99 0.77 5.79
N ALA A 134 3.03 0.03 5.40
CA ALA A 134 4.30 0.62 5.01
C ALA A 134 4.17 1.54 3.79
N ILE A 135 3.41 1.12 2.77
CA ILE A 135 3.14 1.95 1.59
C ILE A 135 2.31 3.18 1.97
N ILE A 136 1.32 3.04 2.84
CA ILE A 136 0.50 4.16 3.31
C ILE A 136 1.39 5.22 3.98
N ILE A 137 2.32 4.83 4.84
CA ILE A 137 3.26 5.75 5.49
C ILE A 137 4.11 6.49 4.46
N GLU A 138 4.68 5.76 3.49
CA GLU A 138 5.49 6.36 2.42
C GLU A 138 4.68 7.39 1.64
N VAL A 139 3.45 7.02 1.28
CA VAL A 139 2.54 7.86 0.52
C VAL A 139 2.11 9.12 1.31
N PHE A 140 1.87 9.02 2.62
CA PHE A 140 1.61 10.19 3.47
C PHE A 140 2.83 11.12 3.54
N ASN A 141 4.04 10.59 3.72
CA ASN A 141 5.27 11.39 3.72
C ASN A 141 5.46 12.15 2.41
N VAL A 142 5.18 11.46 1.31
CA VAL A 142 5.14 11.99 -0.06
C VAL A 142 4.13 13.12 -0.17
N MET A 143 2.88 12.95 0.28
CA MET A 143 1.88 14.01 0.31
C MET A 143 2.29 15.24 1.16
N PHE A 144 2.82 15.02 2.37
CA PHE A 144 3.29 16.12 3.24
C PHE A 144 4.47 16.89 2.63
N THR A 145 5.39 16.19 1.98
CA THR A 145 6.52 16.81 1.28
C THR A 145 6.05 17.73 0.16
N LEU A 146 5.03 17.31 -0.61
CA LEU A 146 4.44 18.16 -1.64
C LEU A 146 3.77 19.40 -1.05
N PHE A 147 2.96 19.21 -0.01
CA PHE A 147 2.29 20.32 0.66
C PHE A 147 3.31 21.36 1.15
N SER A 148 4.39 20.92 1.81
CA SER A 148 5.47 21.80 2.26
C SER A 148 6.16 22.51 1.09
N HIS A 149 6.50 21.80 0.03
CA HIS A 149 7.15 22.40 -1.14
C HIS A 149 6.27 23.47 -1.81
N PHE A 150 4.97 23.22 -1.96
CA PHE A 150 4.05 24.22 -2.51
C PHE A 150 3.85 25.39 -1.56
N ALA A 151 3.68 25.16 -0.26
CA ALA A 151 3.55 26.24 0.72
C ALA A 151 4.76 27.20 0.66
N THR A 152 5.99 26.67 0.54
CA THR A 152 7.20 27.50 0.41
C THR A 152 7.31 28.25 -0.92
N LEU A 153 6.72 27.73 -2.00
CA LEU A 153 6.68 28.41 -3.31
C LEU A 153 5.66 29.55 -3.33
N PHE A 154 4.55 29.42 -2.59
CA PHE A 154 3.59 30.51 -2.42
C PHE A 154 4.16 31.62 -1.54
N ASP A 155 4.83 31.28 -0.42
CA ASP A 155 5.42 32.25 0.50
C ASP A 155 6.52 33.12 -0.14
N ASN A 156 7.36 32.55 -1.01
CA ASN A 156 8.39 33.31 -1.75
C ASN A 156 7.84 34.21 -2.87
N LYS A 157 6.56 34.06 -3.26
CA LYS A 157 5.96 34.87 -4.33
C LYS A 157 5.33 36.17 -3.81
N ASP A 158 5.14 36.26 -2.50
CA ASP A 158 4.58 37.41 -1.79
C ASP A 158 5.67 38.31 -1.15
N SER A 159 6.96 38.02 -1.41
CA SER A 159 8.14 38.83 -1.02
C SER A 159 8.78 39.52 -2.23
#